data_AF-A0A2D5TSL3-F1
#
_entry.id   AF-A0A2D5TSL3-F1
#
_cell.length_a   1.000
_cell.length_b   1.000
_cell.length_c   1.000
_cell.angle_alpha   90.00
_cell.angle_beta   90.00
_cell.angle_gamma   90.00
#
_symmetry.space_group_name_H-M   'P 1'
#
loop_
_entity.id
_entity.type
_entity.pdbx_description
1 polymer ?
#
loop_
_entity_poly.entity_id
_entity_poly.type
_entity_poly.pdbx_seq_one_letter_code
_entity_poly.pdbx_strand_id
1 'polypeptide(L)'
;MKIQKCKVYLSLSKINKSKSEANHMENSTYCERENARIQKLYKFQLPHRYKKVGYFVTALFVVFIFARKIMEYDGELLKTIIKNGFLLGLLIISISKEKVEDELIESLRTKSYRIAFVLTVAYAVVQPLIEYVVETVIKGEASLGDFSYFQVLVFMLIVQIGFFEQLKRYFK
;
A
#
# COMPACT_ATOMS: atom_id res chain seq x y z
N MET A 1 37.52 54.97 -9.09
CA MET A 1 36.22 55.01 -9.79
C MET A 1 35.31 53.86 -9.29
N LYS A 2 34.78 53.94 -8.06
CA LYS A 2 34.06 52.82 -7.40
C LYS A 2 32.76 53.20 -6.67
N ILE A 3 32.25 54.43 -6.84
CA ILE A 3 31.21 54.96 -5.93
C ILE A 3 29.83 55.13 -6.59
N GLN A 4 29.67 55.02 -7.91
CA GLN A 4 28.39 55.40 -8.55
C GLN A 4 27.42 54.25 -8.90
N LYS A 5 27.78 52.98 -8.69
CA LYS A 5 26.91 51.84 -9.04
C LYS A 5 26.00 51.34 -7.89
N CYS A 6 26.01 51.99 -6.72
CA CYS A 6 25.30 51.49 -5.53
C CYS A 6 23.87 52.04 -5.34
N LYS A 7 23.44 53.06 -6.10
CA LYS A 7 22.14 53.72 -5.88
C LYS A 7 20.98 53.16 -6.73
N VAL A 8 21.28 52.44 -7.82
CA VAL A 8 20.28 51.89 -8.75
C VAL A 8 19.77 50.50 -8.35
N TYR A 9 20.57 49.70 -7.62
CA TYR A 9 20.15 48.36 -7.19
C TYR A 9 19.15 48.35 -6.03
N LEU A 10 19.05 49.44 -5.27
CA LEU A 10 18.20 49.53 -4.08
C LEU A 10 16.73 49.87 -4.38
N SER A 11 16.40 50.34 -5.59
CA SER A 11 15.01 50.53 -6.03
C SER A 11 14.44 49.28 -6.73
N LEU A 12 15.29 48.45 -7.36
CA LEU A 12 14.86 47.20 -8.01
C LEU A 12 14.70 46.03 -7.02
N SER A 13 15.41 46.02 -5.88
CA SER A 13 15.24 44.96 -4.88
C SER A 13 13.88 45.01 -4.16
N LYS A 14 13.29 46.20 -3.99
CA LYS A 14 11.95 46.36 -3.39
C LYS A 14 10.84 45.82 -4.30
N ILE A 15 10.99 45.97 -5.62
CA ILE A 15 10.02 45.45 -6.60
C ILE A 15 10.18 43.92 -6.75
N ASN A 16 11.42 43.40 -6.74
CA ASN A 16 11.64 41.95 -6.84
C ASN A 16 11.29 41.20 -5.55
N LYS A 17 11.42 41.85 -4.38
CA LYS A 17 10.98 41.28 -3.10
C LYS A 17 9.45 41.21 -3.03
N SER A 18 8.72 42.26 -3.42
CA SER A 18 7.25 42.20 -3.44
C SER A 18 6.71 41.27 -4.52
N LYS A 19 7.39 41.12 -5.66
CA LYS A 19 7.01 40.18 -6.72
C LYS A 19 7.37 38.72 -6.38
N SER A 20 8.46 38.50 -5.66
CA SER A 20 8.82 37.18 -5.08
C SER A 20 7.88 36.79 -3.95
N GLU A 21 7.49 37.73 -3.08
CA GLU A 21 6.52 37.49 -2.01
C GLU A 21 5.12 37.26 -2.58
N ALA A 22 4.69 38.01 -3.60
CA ALA A 22 3.41 37.79 -4.28
C ALA A 22 3.35 36.44 -5.04
N ASN A 23 4.42 36.07 -5.78
CA ASN A 23 4.50 34.76 -6.43
C ASN A 23 4.62 33.60 -5.44
N HIS A 24 5.29 33.81 -4.29
CA HIS A 24 5.36 32.81 -3.23
C HIS A 24 4.01 32.65 -2.52
N MET A 25 3.26 33.74 -2.32
CA MET A 25 1.91 33.71 -1.73
C MET A 25 0.90 33.08 -2.70
N GLU A 26 0.98 33.37 -4.00
CA GLU A 26 0.11 32.77 -5.02
C GLU A 26 0.39 31.27 -5.17
N ASN A 27 1.66 30.86 -5.25
CA ASN A 27 2.05 29.45 -5.30
C ASN A 27 1.72 28.70 -4.01
N SER A 28 1.88 29.31 -2.82
CA SER A 28 1.48 28.67 -1.56
C SER A 28 -0.04 28.48 -1.53
N THR A 29 -0.83 29.46 -1.97
CA THR A 29 -2.29 29.37 -2.03
C THR A 29 -2.78 28.33 -3.07
N TYR A 30 -2.01 28.12 -4.15
CA TYR A 30 -2.27 27.06 -5.13
C TYR A 30 -1.93 25.66 -4.58
N CYS A 31 -0.73 25.49 -4.03
CA CYS A 31 -0.29 24.25 -3.36
C CYS A 31 -1.23 23.85 -2.21
N GLU A 32 -1.70 24.82 -1.43
CA GLU A 32 -2.61 24.59 -0.31
C GLU A 32 -4.02 24.17 -0.80
N ARG A 33 -4.49 24.73 -1.93
CA ARG A 33 -5.72 24.27 -2.59
C ARG A 33 -5.59 22.87 -3.19
N GLU A 34 -4.45 22.52 -3.78
CA GLU A 34 -4.19 21.15 -4.26
C GLU A 34 -4.11 20.15 -3.10
N ASN A 35 -3.36 20.46 -2.05
CA ASN A 35 -3.30 19.64 -0.85
C ASN A 35 -4.68 19.44 -0.22
N ALA A 36 -5.53 20.48 -0.18
CA ALA A 36 -6.90 20.35 0.30
C ALA A 36 -7.77 19.44 -0.60
N ARG A 37 -7.52 19.40 -1.91
CA ARG A 37 -8.20 18.45 -2.83
C ARG A 37 -7.70 17.03 -2.63
N ILE A 38 -6.39 16.83 -2.48
CA ILE A 38 -5.79 15.52 -2.22
C ILE A 38 -6.28 14.98 -0.86
N GLN A 39 -6.36 15.81 0.17
CA GLN A 39 -6.91 15.42 1.47
C GLN A 39 -8.41 15.05 1.39
N LYS A 40 -9.19 15.70 0.53
CA LYS A 40 -10.59 15.30 0.28
C LYS A 40 -10.70 13.92 -0.38
N LEU A 41 -9.79 13.58 -1.29
CA LEU A 41 -9.73 12.24 -1.91
C LEU A 41 -9.28 11.18 -0.89
N TYR A 42 -8.30 11.49 -0.03
CA TYR A 42 -7.87 10.64 1.08
C TYR A 42 -8.97 10.40 2.14
N LYS A 43 -9.93 11.33 2.27
CA LYS A 43 -11.08 11.18 3.17
C LYS A 43 -12.13 10.18 2.68
N PHE A 44 -12.06 9.72 1.43
CA PHE A 44 -12.92 8.66 0.88
C PHE A 44 -12.51 7.26 1.37
N GLN A 45 -12.16 7.15 2.66
CA GLN A 45 -11.88 5.88 3.32
C GLN A 45 -13.19 5.30 3.86
N LEU A 46 -13.42 4.00 3.60
CA LEU A 46 -14.65 3.32 3.99
C LEU A 46 -14.91 3.43 5.51
N PRO A 47 -16.14 3.71 5.95
CA PRO A 47 -16.51 3.81 7.37
C PRO A 47 -16.01 2.64 8.23
N HIS A 48 -15.70 2.88 9.50
CA HIS A 48 -15.16 1.89 10.46
C HIS A 48 -15.94 0.55 10.51
N ARG A 49 -17.24 0.58 10.20
CA ARG A 49 -18.10 -0.61 10.09
C ARG A 49 -17.53 -1.67 9.14
N TYR A 50 -16.89 -1.26 8.05
CA TYR A 50 -16.41 -2.16 7.00
C TYR A 50 -15.16 -2.96 7.41
N LYS A 51 -14.43 -2.57 8.46
CA LYS A 51 -13.26 -3.34 8.93
C LYS A 51 -13.69 -4.70 9.49
N LYS A 52 -14.80 -4.71 10.24
CA LYS A 52 -15.41 -5.95 10.76
C LYS A 52 -15.96 -6.82 9.65
N VAL A 53 -16.57 -6.20 8.64
CA VAL A 53 -17.09 -6.91 7.46
C VAL A 53 -15.94 -7.56 6.69
N GLY A 54 -14.83 -6.86 6.46
CA GLY A 54 -13.65 -7.41 5.79
C GLY A 54 -13.07 -8.63 6.51
N TYR A 55 -12.97 -8.58 7.85
CA TYR A 55 -12.52 -9.73 8.64
C TYR A 55 -13.47 -10.92 8.52
N PHE A 56 -14.78 -10.68 8.60
CA PHE A 56 -15.80 -11.72 8.46
C PHE A 56 -15.78 -12.38 7.06
N VAL A 57 -15.71 -11.56 6.00
CA VAL A 57 -15.64 -12.04 4.61
C VAL A 57 -14.37 -12.87 4.39
N THR A 58 -13.22 -12.38 4.86
CA THR A 58 -11.94 -13.09 4.72
C THR A 58 -11.98 -14.43 5.46
N ALA A 59 -12.50 -14.45 6.70
CA ALA A 59 -12.66 -15.67 7.48
C ALA A 59 -13.58 -16.69 6.80
N LEU A 60 -14.68 -16.23 6.21
CA LEU A 60 -15.61 -17.07 5.45
C LEU A 60 -14.92 -17.77 4.26
N PHE A 61 -14.13 -17.04 3.48
CA PHE A 61 -13.38 -17.64 2.37
C PHE A 61 -12.29 -18.62 2.85
N VAL A 62 -11.63 -18.37 3.98
CA VAL A 62 -10.68 -19.32 4.57
C VAL A 62 -11.37 -20.63 4.92
N VAL A 63 -12.52 -20.57 5.60
CA VAL A 63 -13.32 -21.77 5.91
C VAL A 63 -13.71 -22.50 4.63
N PHE A 64 -14.09 -21.78 3.58
CA PHE A 64 -14.44 -22.36 2.28
C PHE A 64 -13.26 -23.09 1.62
N ILE A 65 -12.03 -22.56 1.72
CA ILE A 65 -10.82 -23.22 1.24
C ILE A 65 -10.62 -24.57 1.96
N PHE A 66 -10.75 -24.60 3.28
CA PHE A 66 -10.63 -25.82 4.07
C PHE A 66 -11.74 -26.83 3.76
N ALA A 67 -12.99 -26.39 3.70
CA ALA A 67 -14.14 -27.25 3.40
C ALA A 67 -13.99 -27.94 2.05
N ARG A 68 -13.55 -27.19 1.03
CA ARG A 68 -13.32 -27.73 -0.31
C ARG A 68 -12.21 -28.77 -0.34
N LYS A 69 -11.15 -28.58 0.45
CA LYS A 69 -10.05 -29.55 0.59
C LYS A 69 -10.52 -30.87 1.23
N ILE A 70 -11.48 -30.82 2.16
CA ILE A 70 -12.02 -32.02 2.83
C ILE A 70 -12.97 -32.79 1.91
N MET A 71 -13.75 -32.10 1.08
CA MET A 71 -14.74 -32.71 0.20
C MET A 71 -14.20 -33.09 -1.19
N GLU A 72 -12.89 -32.93 -1.44
CA GLU A 72 -12.21 -33.21 -2.73
C GLU A 72 -12.97 -32.69 -3.97
N TYR A 73 -13.61 -31.53 -3.83
CA TYR A 73 -14.41 -30.96 -4.90
C TYR A 73 -13.53 -30.19 -5.89
N ASP A 74 -13.43 -30.66 -7.13
CA ASP A 74 -12.47 -30.13 -8.12
C ASP A 74 -13.03 -29.15 -9.15
N GLY A 75 -14.11 -28.44 -8.80
CA GLY A 75 -14.64 -27.37 -9.64
C GLY A 75 -13.63 -26.24 -9.89
N GLU A 76 -13.22 -26.06 -11.13
CA GLU A 76 -12.24 -25.04 -11.53
C GLU A 76 -12.80 -23.61 -11.37
N LEU A 77 -14.07 -23.40 -11.75
CA LEU A 77 -14.81 -22.14 -11.50
C LEU A 77 -14.84 -21.78 -10.02
N LEU A 78 -15.13 -22.77 -9.16
CA LEU A 78 -15.19 -22.57 -7.73
C LEU A 78 -13.81 -22.17 -7.18
N LYS A 79 -12.70 -22.69 -7.76
CA LYS A 79 -11.33 -22.39 -7.34
C LYS A 79 -11.04 -20.92 -7.56
N THR A 80 -11.41 -20.42 -8.74
CA THR A 80 -11.22 -19.03 -9.14
C THR A 80 -12.07 -18.07 -8.31
N ILE A 81 -13.34 -18.41 -8.06
CA ILE A 81 -14.23 -17.59 -7.22
C ILE A 81 -13.69 -17.48 -5.80
N ILE A 82 -13.25 -18.59 -5.21
CA ILE A 82 -12.69 -18.60 -3.84
C ILE A 82 -11.42 -17.75 -3.78
N LYS A 83 -10.49 -17.94 -4.73
CA LYS A 83 -9.25 -17.15 -4.80
C LYS A 83 -9.57 -15.65 -4.91
N ASN A 84 -10.36 -15.25 -5.91
CA ASN A 84 -10.67 -13.84 -6.12
C ASN A 84 -11.48 -13.24 -4.96
N GLY A 85 -12.40 -14.00 -4.36
CA GLY A 85 -13.17 -13.59 -3.20
C GLY A 85 -12.29 -13.37 -1.96
N PHE A 86 -11.34 -14.26 -1.71
CA PHE A 86 -10.34 -14.11 -0.65
C PHE A 86 -9.46 -12.87 -0.86
N LEU A 87 -9.00 -12.64 -2.09
CA LEU A 87 -8.23 -11.45 -2.45
C LEU A 87 -9.01 -10.16 -2.20
N LEU A 88 -10.28 -10.12 -2.63
CA LEU A 88 -11.16 -8.97 -2.39
C LEU A 88 -11.41 -8.75 -0.89
N GLY A 89 -11.57 -9.81 -0.11
CA GLY A 89 -11.67 -9.73 1.36
C GLY A 89 -10.45 -9.06 2.00
N LEU A 90 -9.25 -9.50 1.60
CA LEU A 90 -7.97 -8.91 2.03
C LEU A 90 -7.81 -7.45 1.59
N LEU A 91 -8.28 -7.11 0.38
CA LEU A 91 -8.23 -5.74 -0.11
C LEU A 91 -9.15 -4.81 0.70
N ILE A 92 -10.36 -5.26 1.02
CA ILE A 92 -11.33 -4.50 1.82
C ILE A 92 -10.75 -4.20 3.21
N ILE A 93 -10.16 -5.20 3.88
CA ILE A 93 -9.55 -4.98 5.20
C ILE A 93 -8.35 -4.02 5.13
N SER A 94 -7.56 -4.08 4.06
CA SER A 94 -6.43 -3.17 3.82
C SER A 94 -6.86 -1.71 3.64
N ILE A 95 -7.97 -1.45 2.96
CA ILE A 95 -8.47 -0.10 2.69
C ILE A 95 -9.31 0.45 3.87
N SER A 96 -9.78 -0.41 4.76
CA SER A 96 -10.70 -0.01 5.81
C SER A 96 -10.10 0.95 6.86
N LYS A 97 -10.94 1.88 7.31
CA LYS A 97 -10.58 3.00 8.20
C LYS A 97 -10.50 2.55 9.67
N GLU A 98 -9.49 3.09 10.37
CA GLU A 98 -9.32 2.93 11.82
C GLU A 98 -10.29 3.85 12.59
N LYS A 99 -10.48 3.55 13.89
CA LYS A 99 -11.46 4.25 14.75
C LYS A 99 -11.05 5.70 15.05
N VAL A 100 -9.75 5.94 15.11
CA VAL A 100 -9.14 7.27 15.28
C VAL A 100 -8.19 7.43 14.09
N GLU A 101 -8.46 8.41 13.24
CA GLU A 101 -7.56 8.78 12.14
C GLU A 101 -6.61 9.85 12.64
N ASP A 102 -5.46 9.40 13.13
CA ASP A 102 -4.33 10.27 13.39
C ASP A 102 -3.37 10.26 12.20
N GLU A 103 -2.66 11.36 11.99
CA GLU A 103 -1.54 11.49 11.03
C GLU A 103 -0.52 10.34 11.13
N LEU A 104 -0.36 9.78 12.34
CA LEU A 104 0.47 8.62 12.59
C LEU A 104 -0.02 7.39 11.81
N ILE A 105 -1.32 7.09 11.81
CA ILE A 105 -1.90 5.93 11.13
C ILE A 105 -1.72 6.01 9.61
N GLU A 106 -1.87 7.20 9.05
CA GLU A 106 -1.62 7.44 7.62
C GLU A 106 -0.15 7.19 7.28
N SER A 107 0.78 7.74 8.08
CA SER A 107 2.21 7.51 7.90
C SER A 107 2.61 6.04 8.05
N LEU A 108 2.00 5.33 8.99
CA LEU A 108 2.23 3.91 9.23
C LEU A 108 1.78 3.07 8.04
N ARG A 109 0.60 3.37 7.49
CA ARG A 109 0.07 2.67 6.32
C ARG A 109 1.02 2.81 5.13
N THR A 110 1.49 4.02 4.83
CA THR A 110 2.45 4.25 3.73
C THR A 110 3.77 3.52 3.96
N LYS A 111 4.28 3.48 5.20
CA LYS A 111 5.50 2.72 5.55
C LYS A 111 5.30 1.22 5.36
N SER A 112 4.16 0.67 5.82
CA SER A 112 3.84 -0.75 5.66
C SER A 112 3.73 -1.16 4.18
N TYR A 113 3.11 -0.33 3.33
CA TYR A 113 3.05 -0.60 1.88
C TYR A 113 4.44 -0.68 1.24
N ARG A 114 5.36 0.22 1.63
CA ARG A 114 6.74 0.20 1.12
C ARG A 114 7.47 -1.08 1.52
N ILE A 115 7.39 -1.46 2.80
CA ILE A 115 8.02 -2.68 3.31
C ILE A 115 7.41 -3.91 2.64
N ALA A 116 6.08 -3.98 2.53
CA ALA A 116 5.38 -5.09 1.90
C ALA A 116 5.76 -5.26 0.43
N PHE A 117 5.89 -4.17 -0.32
CA PHE A 117 6.34 -4.21 -1.71
C PHE A 117 7.75 -4.80 -1.83
N VAL A 118 8.72 -4.30 -1.06
CA VAL A 118 10.11 -4.78 -1.10
C VAL A 118 10.20 -6.26 -0.73
N LEU A 119 9.52 -6.68 0.33
CA LEU A 119 9.50 -8.09 0.75
C LEU A 119 8.81 -8.99 -0.28
N THR A 120 7.74 -8.51 -0.92
CA THR A 120 7.04 -9.26 -1.97
C THR A 120 7.92 -9.47 -3.19
N VAL A 121 8.65 -8.44 -3.64
CA VAL A 121 9.59 -8.56 -4.76
C VAL A 121 10.71 -9.54 -4.40
N ALA A 122 11.28 -9.43 -3.19
CA ALA A 122 12.31 -10.36 -2.74
C ALA A 122 11.78 -11.81 -2.69
N TYR A 123 10.58 -12.01 -2.14
CA TYR A 123 9.92 -13.32 -2.10
C TYR A 123 9.65 -13.90 -3.50
N ALA A 124 9.18 -13.09 -4.44
CA ALA A 124 8.91 -13.53 -5.81
C ALA A 124 10.17 -14.02 -6.54
N VAL A 125 11.34 -13.47 -6.22
CA VAL A 125 12.63 -13.95 -6.76
C VAL A 125 13.10 -15.20 -6.02
N VAL A 126 12.98 -15.24 -4.70
CA VAL A 126 13.49 -16.34 -3.85
C VAL A 126 12.65 -17.61 -3.97
N GLN A 127 11.32 -17.50 -4.12
CA GLN A 127 10.42 -18.65 -4.18
C GLN A 127 10.77 -19.67 -5.28
N PRO A 128 10.93 -19.29 -6.57
CA PRO A 128 11.26 -20.26 -7.62
C PRO A 128 12.65 -20.89 -7.45
N LEU A 129 13.61 -20.17 -6.83
CA LEU A 129 14.92 -20.72 -6.47
C LEU A 129 14.78 -21.86 -5.44
N ILE A 130 13.94 -21.65 -4.42
CA ILE A 130 13.66 -22.69 -3.40
C ILE A 130 12.98 -23.90 -4.05
N GLU A 131 11.96 -23.69 -4.88
CA GLU A 131 11.24 -24.77 -5.56
C GLU A 131 12.18 -25.60 -6.45
N TYR A 132 13.04 -24.94 -7.24
CA TYR A 132 14.04 -25.61 -8.06
C TYR A 132 15.01 -26.49 -7.25
N VAL A 133 15.53 -25.97 -6.13
CA VAL A 133 16.46 -26.72 -5.26
C VAL A 133 15.75 -27.91 -4.62
N VAL A 134 14.55 -27.70 -4.10
CA VAL A 134 13.76 -28.76 -3.42
C VAL A 134 13.39 -29.87 -4.40
N GLU A 135 12.95 -29.55 -5.61
CA GLU A 135 12.59 -30.54 -6.61
C GLU A 135 13.79 -31.34 -7.12
N THR A 136 14.92 -30.67 -7.35
CA THR A 136 16.16 -31.34 -7.78
C THR A 136 16.64 -32.35 -6.75
N VAL A 137 16.61 -31.99 -5.46
CA VAL A 137 17.08 -32.87 -4.38
C VAL A 137 16.11 -34.02 -4.10
N ILE A 138 14.80 -33.78 -4.17
CA ILE A 138 13.78 -34.79 -3.80
C ILE A 138 13.39 -35.70 -4.96
N LYS A 139 13.16 -35.13 -6.15
CA LYS A 139 12.56 -35.86 -7.29
C LYS A 139 13.55 -36.15 -8.41
N GLY A 140 14.68 -35.47 -8.48
CA GLY A 140 15.68 -35.63 -9.56
C GLY A 140 15.22 -35.11 -10.92
N GLU A 141 14.00 -34.60 -11.03
CA GLU A 141 13.45 -33.92 -12.20
C GLU A 141 13.19 -32.45 -11.84
N ALA A 142 13.72 -31.54 -12.64
CA ALA A 142 13.54 -30.11 -12.43
C ALA A 142 12.30 -29.64 -13.20
N SER A 143 11.16 -29.51 -12.52
CA SER A 143 10.07 -28.70 -13.03
C SER A 143 10.20 -27.28 -12.48
N LEU A 144 9.85 -26.28 -13.28
CA LEU A 144 9.69 -24.93 -12.76
C LEU A 144 8.26 -24.86 -12.21
N GLY A 145 8.14 -24.63 -10.90
CA GLY A 145 6.84 -24.42 -10.28
C GLY A 145 6.12 -23.22 -10.88
N ASP A 146 4.82 -23.37 -11.14
CA ASP A 146 4.00 -22.29 -11.67
C ASP A 146 3.75 -21.24 -10.57
N PHE A 147 4.44 -20.11 -10.69
CA PHE A 147 4.26 -18.98 -9.79
C PHE A 147 3.01 -18.16 -10.19
N SER A 148 1.98 -18.19 -9.35
CA SER A 148 0.71 -17.52 -9.64
C SER A 148 0.70 -16.06 -9.19
N TYR A 149 0.21 -15.15 -10.04
CA TYR A 149 -0.02 -13.73 -9.69
C TYR A 149 -0.87 -13.56 -8.42
N PHE A 150 -1.81 -14.47 -8.19
CA PHE A 150 -2.67 -14.47 -7.02
C PHE A 150 -1.85 -14.60 -5.72
N GLN A 151 -0.83 -15.46 -5.73
CA GLN A 151 0.05 -15.68 -4.57
C GLN A 151 0.82 -14.41 -4.24
N VAL A 152 1.35 -13.70 -5.24
CA VAL A 152 2.05 -12.42 -5.06
C VAL A 152 1.14 -11.38 -4.42
N LEU A 153 -0.06 -11.20 -4.95
CA LEU A 153 -0.99 -10.17 -4.49
C LEU A 153 -1.47 -10.46 -3.06
N VAL A 154 -1.80 -11.71 -2.77
CA VAL A 154 -2.19 -12.14 -1.41
C VAL A 154 -1.04 -11.95 -0.44
N PHE A 155 0.18 -12.36 -0.81
CA PHE A 155 1.36 -12.20 0.04
C PHE A 155 1.62 -10.72 0.35
N MET A 156 1.56 -9.85 -0.67
CA MET A 156 1.72 -8.40 -0.49
C MET A 156 0.70 -7.83 0.50
N LEU A 157 -0.58 -8.18 0.36
CA LEU A 157 -1.63 -7.70 1.25
C LEU A 157 -1.46 -8.22 2.68
N ILE A 158 -1.17 -9.50 2.86
CA ILE A 158 -0.96 -10.11 4.18
C ILE A 158 0.23 -9.46 4.88
N VAL A 159 1.36 -9.31 4.19
CA VAL A 159 2.56 -8.67 4.75
C VAL A 159 2.24 -7.23 5.16
N GLN A 160 1.60 -6.45 4.28
CA GLN A 160 1.25 -5.07 4.58
C GLN A 160 0.30 -4.95 5.79
N ILE A 161 -0.75 -5.78 5.87
CA ILE A 161 -1.69 -5.80 7.00
C ILE A 161 -0.96 -6.23 8.28
N GLY A 162 -0.14 -7.27 8.20
CA GLY A 162 0.64 -7.78 9.34
C GLY A 162 1.60 -6.73 9.89
N PHE A 163 2.39 -6.07 9.04
CA PHE A 163 3.27 -4.98 9.48
C PHE A 163 2.48 -3.80 10.04
N PHE A 164 1.33 -3.46 9.45
CA PHE A 164 0.47 -2.41 9.97
C PHE A 164 0.00 -2.71 11.40
N GLU A 165 -0.46 -3.92 11.67
CA GLU A 165 -0.89 -4.32 13.02
C GLU A 165 0.26 -4.39 14.02
N GLN A 166 1.42 -4.89 13.60
CA GLN A 166 2.61 -4.95 14.46
C GLN A 166 3.10 -3.56 14.84
N LEU A 167 3.21 -2.65 13.87
CA LEU A 167 3.57 -1.26 14.15
C LEU A 167 2.54 -0.58 15.06
N LYS A 168 1.25 -0.81 14.80
CA LYS A 168 0.18 -0.30 15.67
C LYS A 168 0.29 -0.80 17.11
N ARG A 169 0.72 -2.06 17.31
CA ARG A 169 0.94 -2.63 18.65
C ARG A 169 2.18 -2.05 19.33
N TYR A 170 3.20 -1.66 18.57
CA TYR A 170 4.44 -1.08 19.11
C TYR A 170 4.27 0.39 19.54
N PHE A 171 3.45 1.17 18.82
CA PHE A 171 3.16 2.58 19.15
C PHE A 171 2.01 2.77 20.16
N LYS A 172 1.46 1.68 20.72
CA LYS A 172 0.40 1.71 21.73
C LYS A 172 1.01 1.50 23.12
#